data_AF-A0A821K3D2-F1
#
_entry.id   AF-A0A821K3D2-F1
#
_cell.length_a   1.000
_cell.length_b   1.000
_cell.length_c   1.000
_cell.angle_alpha   90.00
_cell.angle_beta   90.00
_cell.angle_gamma   90.00
#
_symmetry.space_group_name_H-M   'P 1'
#
loop_
_entity.id
_entity.type
_entity.pdbx_description
1 polymer ?
#
loop_
_entity_poly.entity_id
_entity_poly.type
_entity_poly.pdbx_seq_one_letter_code
_entity_poly.pdbx_strand_id
1 'polypeptide(L)'
;MIVAAEPIAAGEKIWWCPCSDDGFILSRDEILHLIELQPHLRNFLCWYSHMTEDDTYVIPRTFATQQHDDDECVLFNHSCEPNCGFDSDYGQTIVAMRSISIGEELTYDYSFLETESSLIRGLVCECNTPSCVGTLMFDRYRDEEFQKRFYLYMSPYLQRRVRELKTKWYSTKCFTRSATDEKRKSLHALEWIQAGEIVARFSGPIDIDNHFIAKASKSEATCMVDAHKQVISLYDLPPQSEITLNYHGKL
;
A
#
# COMPACT_ATOMS: atom_id res chain seq x y z
N MET A 1 3.00 -10.30 21.25
CA MET A 1 4.30 -10.76 20.72
C MET A 1 4.21 -12.26 20.53
N ILE A 2 4.30 -12.72 19.28
CA ILE A 2 4.34 -14.15 18.94
C ILE A 2 5.80 -14.57 18.82
N VAL A 3 6.14 -15.74 19.36
CA VAL A 3 7.48 -16.32 19.30
C VAL A 3 7.42 -17.77 18.82
N ALA A 4 8.48 -18.24 18.18
CA ALA A 4 8.60 -19.64 17.76
C ALA A 4 8.67 -20.57 18.98
N ALA A 5 7.70 -21.47 19.14
CA ALA A 5 7.71 -22.48 20.21
C ALA A 5 8.66 -23.66 19.91
N GLU A 6 8.94 -23.90 18.63
CA GLU A 6 9.83 -24.93 18.10
C GLU A 6 10.67 -24.36 16.93
N PRO A 7 11.74 -25.03 16.47
CA PRO A 7 12.48 -24.57 15.30
C PRO A 7 11.60 -24.63 14.04
N ILE A 8 11.57 -23.54 13.27
CA ILE A 8 10.78 -23.43 12.03
C ILE A 8 11.75 -23.42 10.85
N ALA A 9 11.47 -24.24 9.83
CA ALA A 9 12.30 -24.33 8.63
C ALA A 9 12.04 -23.16 7.68
N ALA A 10 13.03 -22.80 6.86
CA ALA A 10 12.84 -21.82 5.80
C ALA A 10 11.77 -22.30 4.80
N GLY A 11 10.84 -21.42 4.43
CA GLY A 11 9.71 -21.72 3.54
C GLY A 11 8.52 -22.42 4.22
N GLU A 12 8.62 -22.71 5.52
CA GLU A 12 7.52 -23.33 6.26
C GLU A 12 6.35 -22.37 6.42
N LYS A 13 5.12 -22.90 6.29
CA LYS A 13 3.88 -22.15 6.53
C LYS A 13 3.64 -22.07 8.02
N ILE A 14 3.63 -20.85 8.56
CA ILE A 14 3.52 -20.58 9.99
C ILE A 14 2.05 -20.44 10.38
N TRP A 15 1.33 -19.59 9.64
CA TRP A 15 -0.03 -19.22 9.99
C TRP A 15 -0.84 -18.85 8.76
N TRP A 16 -2.13 -19.14 8.79
CA TRP A 16 -3.07 -18.68 7.76
C TRP A 16 -3.94 -17.59 8.37
N CYS A 17 -3.98 -16.40 7.76
CA CYS A 17 -4.77 -15.25 8.23
C CYS A 17 -6.23 -15.40 7.81
N PRO A 18 -7.14 -15.80 8.74
CA PRO A 18 -8.56 -15.92 8.44
C PRO A 18 -9.20 -14.55 8.15
N CYS A 19 -8.53 -13.47 8.58
CA CYS A 19 -8.91 -12.08 8.43
C CYS A 19 -9.40 -11.71 7.03
N SER A 20 -8.89 -12.37 5.98
CA SER A 20 -9.22 -12.09 4.59
C SER A 20 -10.52 -12.74 4.12
N ASP A 21 -10.89 -13.88 4.69
CA ASP A 21 -12.12 -14.62 4.37
C ASP A 21 -13.27 -14.19 5.29
N ASP A 22 -12.92 -13.77 6.51
CA ASP A 22 -13.85 -13.37 7.54
C ASP A 22 -13.79 -11.90 7.92
N GLY A 23 -13.09 -11.03 7.19
CA GLY A 23 -13.09 -9.58 7.45
C GLY A 23 -14.28 -8.85 6.82
N PHE A 24 -14.44 -7.57 7.16
CA PHE A 24 -15.20 -6.66 6.29
C PHE A 24 -14.22 -5.98 5.32
N ILE A 25 -14.61 -5.89 4.05
CA ILE A 25 -13.84 -5.13 3.05
C ILE A 25 -14.49 -3.75 2.95
N LEU A 26 -13.76 -2.71 3.35
CA LEU A 26 -14.23 -1.33 3.30
C LEU A 26 -13.26 -0.45 2.51
N SER A 27 -13.79 0.56 1.85
CA SER A 27 -13.01 1.64 1.28
C SER A 27 -12.41 2.53 2.38
N ARG A 28 -11.37 3.28 2.03
CA ARG A 28 -10.77 4.27 2.92
C ARG A 28 -11.78 5.31 3.39
N ASP A 29 -12.63 5.80 2.49
CA ASP A 29 -13.62 6.83 2.82
C ASP A 29 -14.67 6.29 3.81
N GLU A 30 -15.09 5.02 3.67
CA GLU A 30 -15.96 4.37 4.66
C GLU A 30 -15.29 4.22 6.02
N ILE A 31 -14.01 3.82 6.06
CA ILE A 31 -13.25 3.72 7.33
C ILE A 31 -13.09 5.09 7.98
N LEU A 32 -12.73 6.13 7.22
CA LEU A 32 -12.59 7.48 7.75
C LEU A 32 -13.92 8.03 8.25
N HIS A 33 -15.02 7.74 7.56
CA HIS A 33 -16.36 8.10 8.02
C HIS A 33 -16.75 7.37 9.31
N LEU A 34 -16.43 6.07 9.45
CA LEU A 34 -16.62 5.34 10.70
C LEU A 34 -15.83 5.96 11.85
N ILE A 35 -14.58 6.36 11.60
CA ILE A 35 -13.74 7.03 12.60
C ILE A 35 -14.29 8.41 12.97
N GLU A 36 -14.87 9.14 12.03
CA GLU A 36 -15.52 10.42 12.31
C GLU A 36 -16.74 10.23 13.22
N LEU A 37 -17.57 9.22 12.94
CA LEU A 37 -18.74 8.86 13.77
C LEU A 37 -18.34 8.29 15.13
N GLN A 38 -17.24 7.53 15.18
CA GLN A 38 -16.78 6.80 16.35
C GLN A 38 -15.25 6.95 16.54
N PRO A 39 -14.77 8.10 17.04
CA PRO A 39 -13.34 8.40 17.11
C PRO A 39 -12.51 7.43 17.95
N HIS A 40 -13.14 6.76 18.91
CA HIS A 40 -12.51 5.73 19.74
C HIS A 40 -12.03 4.51 18.94
N LEU A 41 -12.61 4.25 17.76
CA LEU A 41 -12.21 3.16 16.87
C LEU A 41 -10.94 3.45 16.07
N ARG A 42 -10.45 4.70 16.05
CA ARG A 42 -9.34 5.13 15.18
C ARG A 42 -8.14 4.21 15.29
N ASN A 43 -7.65 3.95 16.49
CA ASN A 43 -6.43 3.16 16.67
C ASN A 43 -6.65 1.72 16.22
N PHE A 44 -7.80 1.13 16.55
CA PHE A 44 -8.11 -0.22 16.14
C PHE A 44 -8.19 -0.34 14.61
N LEU A 45 -8.97 0.52 13.97
CA LEU A 45 -9.14 0.51 12.52
C LEU A 45 -7.83 0.83 11.78
N CYS A 46 -7.01 1.75 12.29
CA CYS A 46 -5.72 2.03 11.68
C CYS A 46 -4.75 0.85 11.85
N TRP A 47 -4.60 0.30 13.05
CA TRP A 47 -3.53 -0.66 13.35
C TRP A 47 -3.81 -2.10 12.89
N TYR A 48 -5.07 -2.49 12.81
CA TYR A 48 -5.45 -3.89 12.54
C TYR A 48 -6.12 -4.08 11.17
N SER A 49 -6.12 -3.05 10.34
CA SER A 49 -6.57 -3.15 8.95
C SER A 49 -5.38 -3.15 8.01
N HIS A 50 -5.48 -3.88 6.91
CA HIS A 50 -4.47 -3.83 5.86
C HIS A 50 -5.08 -3.76 4.47
N MET A 51 -4.30 -3.24 3.52
CA MET A 51 -4.74 -3.05 2.14
C MET A 51 -4.91 -4.38 1.41
N THR A 52 -6.01 -4.51 0.68
CA THR A 52 -6.25 -5.62 -0.26
C THR A 52 -6.27 -5.15 -1.71
N GLU A 53 -6.67 -3.91 -1.94
CA GLU A 53 -6.64 -3.22 -3.23
C GLU A 53 -6.36 -1.73 -3.02
N ASP A 54 -6.26 -0.97 -4.11
CA ASP A 54 -6.14 0.48 -4.02
C ASP A 54 -7.32 1.06 -3.22
N ASP A 55 -7.06 1.90 -2.21
CA ASP A 55 -8.09 2.53 -1.38
C ASP A 55 -9.05 1.56 -0.65
N THR A 56 -8.73 0.27 -0.58
CA THR A 56 -9.59 -0.78 -0.03
C THR A 56 -8.84 -1.62 1.00
N TYR A 57 -9.48 -1.87 2.12
CA TYR A 57 -8.87 -2.50 3.29
C TYR A 57 -9.77 -3.62 3.78
N VAL A 58 -9.14 -4.68 4.25
CA VAL A 58 -9.81 -5.63 5.11
C VAL A 58 -9.70 -5.16 6.56
N ILE A 59 -10.83 -5.17 7.27
CA ILE A 59 -10.92 -4.80 8.67
C ILE A 59 -11.40 -6.01 9.50
N PRO A 60 -10.93 -6.19 10.74
CA PRO A 60 -11.38 -7.31 11.59
C PRO A 60 -12.86 -7.18 11.95
N ARG A 61 -13.63 -8.29 11.96
CA ARG A 61 -15.04 -8.30 12.40
C ARG A 61 -15.23 -7.77 13.83
N THR A 62 -14.21 -7.95 14.66
CA THR A 62 -14.21 -7.49 16.05
C THR A 62 -14.01 -5.99 16.20
N PHE A 63 -13.93 -5.19 15.13
CA PHE A 63 -13.69 -3.74 15.24
C PHE A 63 -14.69 -3.02 16.14
N ALA A 64 -15.96 -3.47 16.17
CA ALA A 64 -16.99 -2.88 17.03
C ALA A 64 -16.76 -3.18 18.52
N THR A 65 -16.20 -4.35 18.86
CA THR A 65 -15.90 -4.74 20.26
C THR A 65 -14.45 -4.43 20.66
N GLN A 66 -13.58 -4.18 19.67
CA GLN A 66 -12.13 -4.04 19.79
C GLN A 66 -11.45 -5.23 20.50
N GLN A 67 -12.03 -6.43 20.39
CA GLN A 67 -11.45 -7.66 20.92
C GLN A 67 -10.41 -8.23 19.95
N HIS A 68 -9.38 -8.88 20.50
CA HIS A 68 -8.24 -9.43 19.77
C HIS A 68 -8.20 -10.96 19.81
N ASP A 69 -9.25 -11.57 20.35
CA ASP A 69 -9.20 -12.89 20.96
C ASP A 69 -9.20 -14.02 19.91
N ASP A 70 -9.60 -13.71 18.67
CA ASP A 70 -9.87 -14.69 17.60
C ASP A 70 -8.94 -14.59 16.37
N ASP A 71 -7.92 -13.70 16.37
CA ASP A 71 -7.02 -13.55 15.22
C ASP A 71 -5.56 -13.33 15.66
N GLU A 72 -4.75 -14.39 15.63
CA GLU A 72 -3.33 -14.32 16.00
C GLU A 72 -2.50 -13.42 15.06
N CYS A 73 -3.00 -13.09 13.86
CA CYS A 73 -2.30 -12.21 12.93
C CYS A 73 -2.13 -10.80 13.49
N VAL A 74 -3.03 -10.37 14.38
CA VAL A 74 -2.96 -9.07 15.05
C VAL A 74 -1.80 -8.97 16.04
N LEU A 75 -1.16 -10.10 16.39
CA LEU A 75 -0.06 -10.16 17.36
C LEU A 75 1.33 -10.17 16.71
N PHE A 76 1.41 -10.26 15.37
CA PHE A 76 2.66 -10.13 14.64
C PHE A 76 3.10 -8.67 14.63
N ASN A 77 4.32 -8.43 15.08
CA ASN A 77 4.92 -7.10 15.06
C ASN A 77 5.67 -6.83 13.75
N HIS A 78 5.87 -5.55 13.48
CA HIS A 78 6.73 -5.08 12.40
C HIS A 78 8.21 -5.30 12.74
N SER A 79 9.00 -5.72 11.76
CA SER A 79 10.46 -5.58 11.75
C SER A 79 10.98 -5.13 10.39
N CYS A 80 11.98 -4.24 10.36
CA CYS A 80 12.69 -3.86 9.14
C CYS A 80 13.66 -4.95 8.65
N GLU A 81 14.02 -5.89 9.52
CA GLU A 81 14.77 -7.12 9.21
C GLU A 81 13.93 -8.34 9.59
N PRO A 82 12.81 -8.60 8.87
CA PRO A 82 11.85 -9.62 9.27
C PRO A 82 12.38 -11.04 9.05
N ASN A 83 11.78 -12.00 9.75
CA ASN A 83 11.99 -13.44 9.53
C ASN A 83 10.78 -14.13 8.87
N CYS A 84 9.64 -13.45 8.79
CA CYS A 84 8.42 -13.93 8.15
C CYS A 84 7.97 -13.00 7.01
N GLY A 85 7.22 -13.55 6.07
CA GLY A 85 6.58 -12.83 4.97
C GLY A 85 5.31 -13.53 4.51
N PHE A 86 4.75 -13.11 3.38
CA PHE A 86 3.50 -13.66 2.85
C PHE A 86 3.75 -14.60 1.67
N ASP A 87 3.05 -15.72 1.63
CA ASP A 87 3.00 -16.61 0.47
C ASP A 87 2.40 -15.85 -0.73
N SER A 88 3.18 -15.74 -1.80
CA SER A 88 2.78 -14.97 -2.98
C SER A 88 1.57 -15.51 -3.73
N ASP A 89 1.28 -16.81 -3.60
CA ASP A 89 0.22 -17.46 -4.37
C ASP A 89 -1.14 -17.30 -3.69
N TYR A 90 -1.15 -17.22 -2.36
CA TYR A 90 -2.38 -17.19 -1.57
C TYR A 90 -2.58 -15.89 -0.80
N GLY A 91 -1.55 -15.04 -0.62
CA GLY A 91 -1.61 -13.71 -0.02
C GLY A 91 -1.99 -13.63 1.46
N GLN A 92 -2.55 -14.71 2.00
CA GLN A 92 -3.11 -14.80 3.35
C GLN A 92 -2.28 -15.72 4.25
N THR A 93 -1.27 -16.41 3.73
CA THR A 93 -0.44 -17.34 4.52
C THR A 93 0.89 -16.69 4.87
N ILE A 94 1.22 -16.66 6.15
CA ILE A 94 2.54 -16.24 6.64
C ILE A 94 3.51 -17.42 6.53
N VAL A 95 4.68 -17.16 5.95
CA VAL A 95 5.75 -18.14 5.73
C VAL A 95 7.06 -17.67 6.33
N ALA A 96 7.89 -18.61 6.76
CA ALA A 96 9.25 -18.33 7.22
C ALA A 96 10.17 -17.99 6.03
N MET A 97 10.89 -16.88 6.08
CA MET A 97 11.84 -16.45 5.03
C MET A 97 13.23 -17.06 5.19
N ARG A 98 13.51 -17.57 6.40
CA ARG A 98 14.74 -18.25 6.80
C ARG A 98 14.41 -19.25 7.90
N SER A 99 15.37 -20.08 8.30
CA SER A 99 15.22 -20.87 9.52
C SER A 99 15.07 -19.94 10.74
N ILE A 100 14.15 -20.29 11.64
CA ILE A 100 13.83 -19.54 12.86
C ILE A 100 14.05 -20.45 14.06
N SER A 101 14.83 -19.98 15.04
CA SER A 101 15.14 -20.70 16.26
C SER A 101 14.01 -20.57 17.29
N ILE A 102 13.94 -21.53 18.21
CA ILE A 102 13.04 -21.46 19.36
C ILE A 102 13.24 -20.13 20.11
N GLY A 103 12.13 -19.47 20.44
CA GLY A 103 12.10 -18.22 21.19
C GLY A 103 12.37 -16.96 20.37
N GLU A 104 12.73 -17.07 19.09
CA GLU A 104 12.77 -15.90 18.20
C GLU A 104 11.36 -15.35 17.98
N GLU A 105 11.22 -14.03 18.03
CA GLU A 105 9.97 -13.35 17.71
C GLU A 105 9.64 -13.50 16.22
N LEU A 106 8.38 -13.80 15.91
CA LEU A 106 7.89 -13.86 14.53
C LEU A 106 7.46 -12.47 14.09
N THR A 107 8.11 -11.94 13.04
CA THR A 107 7.88 -10.57 12.55
C THR A 107 7.86 -10.53 11.03
N TYR A 108 7.07 -9.62 10.46
CA TYR A 108 7.10 -9.29 9.02
C TYR A 108 7.22 -7.78 8.81
N ASP A 109 7.70 -7.35 7.65
CA ASP A 109 7.70 -5.92 7.30
C ASP A 109 6.29 -5.56 6.82
N TYR A 110 5.57 -4.71 7.56
CA TYR A 110 4.23 -4.21 7.18
C TYR A 110 4.19 -3.63 5.74
N SER A 111 5.32 -3.17 5.21
CA SER A 111 5.45 -2.76 3.81
C SER A 111 5.28 -3.91 2.80
N PHE A 112 5.06 -5.16 3.24
CA PHE A 112 4.72 -6.29 2.38
C PHE A 112 3.23 -6.33 2.01
N LEU A 113 2.38 -5.57 2.71
CA LEU A 113 0.94 -5.48 2.46
C LEU A 113 0.50 -4.09 2.02
N GLU A 114 1.21 -3.05 2.47
CA GLU A 114 0.77 -1.66 2.41
C GLU A 114 1.45 -0.84 1.30
N THR A 115 0.79 0.24 0.89
CA THR A 115 1.36 1.29 0.01
C THR A 115 1.31 2.65 0.70
N GLU A 116 1.76 3.72 0.03
CA GLU A 116 1.66 5.09 0.52
C GLU A 116 0.24 5.56 0.92
N SER A 117 -0.80 4.81 0.56
CA SER A 117 -2.18 5.07 0.98
C SER A 117 -2.53 4.56 2.39
N SER A 118 -1.65 3.78 3.01
CA SER A 118 -1.86 3.11 4.29
C SER A 118 -2.45 4.00 5.37
N LEU A 119 -3.38 3.45 6.17
CA LEU A 119 -3.98 4.11 7.34
C LEU A 119 -2.97 4.37 8.47
N ILE A 120 -1.83 3.67 8.45
CA ILE A 120 -0.75 3.82 9.43
C ILE A 120 0.49 4.50 8.85
N ARG A 121 0.38 5.14 7.68
CA ARG A 121 1.49 5.94 7.13
C ARG A 121 1.97 6.98 8.13
N GLY A 122 3.26 6.98 8.41
CA GLY A 122 3.88 7.82 9.44
C GLY A 122 4.04 7.14 10.80
N LEU A 123 3.68 5.85 10.93
CA LEU A 123 3.92 5.08 12.15
C LEU A 123 5.43 5.02 12.47
N VAL A 124 5.78 5.39 13.71
CA VAL A 124 7.16 5.28 14.21
C VAL A 124 7.48 3.82 14.46
N CYS A 125 8.59 3.36 13.89
CA CYS A 125 9.05 1.98 13.99
C CYS A 125 9.96 1.81 15.22
N GLU A 126 9.65 0.79 16.03
CA GLU A 126 10.37 0.48 17.27
C GLU A 126 11.09 -0.88 17.21
N CYS A 127 11.33 -1.42 16.01
CA CYS A 127 11.96 -2.74 15.85
C CYS A 127 13.43 -2.82 16.28
N ASN A 128 14.11 -1.67 16.41
CA ASN A 128 15.50 -1.54 16.85
C ASN A 128 16.56 -2.32 16.03
N THR A 129 16.22 -2.79 14.83
CA THR A 129 17.18 -3.46 13.94
C THR A 129 18.21 -2.47 13.39
N PRO A 130 19.45 -2.90 13.05
CA PRO A 130 20.46 -2.03 12.44
C PRO A 130 20.00 -1.31 11.18
N SER A 131 19.17 -1.94 10.33
CA SER A 131 18.61 -1.31 9.14
C SER A 131 17.21 -0.69 9.35
N CYS A 132 16.86 -0.28 10.57
CA CYS A 132 15.56 0.33 10.85
C CYS A 132 15.36 1.63 10.04
N VAL A 133 14.18 1.78 9.41
CA VAL A 133 13.84 2.97 8.61
C VAL A 133 13.28 4.12 9.44
N GLY A 134 13.04 3.91 10.74
CA GLY A 134 12.54 4.91 11.69
C GLY A 134 11.04 5.18 11.58
N THR A 135 10.53 5.46 10.36
CA THR A 135 9.11 5.75 10.12
C THR A 135 8.60 5.00 8.90
N LEU A 136 7.44 4.35 9.04
CA LEU A 136 6.82 3.59 7.95
C LEU A 136 6.06 4.51 7.00
N MET A 137 6.65 4.75 5.83
CA MET A 137 6.06 5.58 4.77
C MET A 137 5.37 4.76 3.68
N PHE A 138 5.61 3.44 3.66
CA PHE A 138 5.00 2.45 2.76
C PHE A 138 5.22 2.68 1.26
N ASP A 139 6.31 3.35 0.91
CA ASP A 139 6.75 3.55 -0.48
C ASP A 139 7.95 2.64 -0.87
N ARG A 140 8.43 1.80 0.06
CA ARG A 140 9.60 0.92 -0.14
C ARG A 140 9.44 -0.11 -1.25
N TYR A 141 8.21 -0.52 -1.57
CA TYR A 141 7.97 -1.40 -2.71
C TYR A 141 8.43 -0.80 -4.05
N ARG A 142 8.71 0.51 -4.09
CA ARG A 142 9.28 1.22 -5.24
C ARG A 142 10.81 1.06 -5.38
N ASP A 143 11.49 0.68 -4.31
CA ASP A 143 12.94 0.48 -4.29
C ASP A 143 13.33 -0.85 -4.95
N GLU A 144 14.30 -0.82 -5.87
CA GLU A 144 14.68 -2.01 -6.64
C GLU A 144 15.34 -3.09 -5.78
N GLU A 145 16.14 -2.72 -4.77
CA GLU A 145 16.79 -3.69 -3.90
C GLU A 145 15.78 -4.34 -2.95
N PHE A 146 14.83 -3.56 -2.44
CA PHE A 146 13.70 -4.08 -1.66
C PHE A 146 12.86 -5.06 -2.48
N GLN A 147 12.54 -4.72 -3.74
CA GLN A 147 11.86 -5.64 -4.65
C GLN A 147 12.66 -6.93 -4.86
N LYS A 148 13.96 -6.84 -5.21
CA LYS A 148 14.80 -8.04 -5.44
C LYS A 148 14.82 -8.97 -4.23
N ARG A 149 14.86 -8.42 -3.02
CA ARG A 149 14.96 -9.18 -1.78
C ARG A 149 13.62 -9.76 -1.33
N PHE A 150 12.52 -9.04 -1.52
CA PHE A 150 11.26 -9.33 -0.84
C PHE A 150 10.05 -9.56 -1.76
N TYR A 151 10.17 -9.43 -3.08
CA TYR A 151 9.02 -9.53 -3.99
C TYR A 151 8.16 -10.79 -3.78
N LEU A 152 8.79 -11.96 -3.54
CA LEU A 152 8.09 -13.23 -3.32
C LEU A 152 7.40 -13.35 -1.96
N TYR A 153 7.65 -12.40 -1.05
CA TYR A 153 7.09 -12.35 0.30
C TYR A 153 6.05 -11.23 0.48
N MET A 154 5.73 -10.52 -0.60
CA MET A 154 4.73 -9.47 -0.65
C MET A 154 3.34 -10.05 -0.96
N SER A 155 2.29 -9.35 -0.56
CA SER A 155 0.93 -9.70 -0.98
C SER A 155 0.77 -9.65 -2.51
N PRO A 156 -0.17 -10.41 -3.08
CA PRO A 156 -0.53 -10.33 -4.49
C PRO A 156 -0.85 -8.90 -4.96
N TYR A 157 -1.50 -8.12 -4.09
CA TYR A 157 -1.76 -6.70 -4.33
C TYR A 157 -0.47 -5.92 -4.55
N LEU A 158 0.47 -6.00 -3.62
CA LEU A 158 1.72 -5.25 -3.70
C LEU A 158 2.62 -5.74 -4.84
N GLN A 159 2.65 -7.05 -5.13
CA GLN A 159 3.33 -7.58 -6.31
C GLN A 159 2.76 -7.01 -7.61
N ARG A 160 1.44 -6.81 -7.70
CA ARG A 160 0.79 -6.14 -8.84
C ARG A 160 1.20 -4.67 -8.91
N ARG A 161 1.24 -3.95 -7.77
CA ARG A 161 1.73 -2.56 -7.71
C ARG A 161 3.16 -2.43 -8.24
N VAL A 162 4.06 -3.32 -7.82
CA VAL A 162 5.45 -3.37 -8.33
C VAL A 162 5.48 -3.56 -9.85
N ARG A 163 4.65 -4.46 -10.40
CA ARG A 163 4.57 -4.66 -11.86
C ARG A 163 4.01 -3.44 -12.59
N GLU A 164 2.98 -2.80 -12.05
CA GLU A 164 2.37 -1.59 -12.62
C GLU A 164 3.40 -0.45 -12.72
N LEU A 165 4.19 -0.22 -11.65
CA LEU A 165 5.19 0.85 -11.61
C LEU A 165 6.28 0.75 -12.69
N LYS A 166 6.57 -0.45 -13.20
CA LYS A 166 7.52 -0.64 -14.32
C LYS A 166 7.08 0.10 -15.59
N THR A 167 5.78 0.31 -15.76
CA THR A 167 5.21 0.94 -16.96
C THR A 167 4.45 2.24 -16.67
N LYS A 168 3.91 2.38 -15.45
CA LYS A 168 3.04 3.47 -15.00
C LYS A 168 3.67 4.20 -13.81
N TRP A 169 4.91 4.67 -13.95
CA TRP A 169 5.59 5.37 -12.86
C TRP A 169 4.87 6.67 -12.47
N TYR A 170 4.76 6.94 -11.17
CA TYR A 170 4.24 8.20 -10.62
C TYR A 170 4.96 8.60 -9.33
N SER A 171 4.87 9.88 -8.97
CA SER A 171 5.53 10.46 -7.79
C SER A 171 5.08 9.81 -6.49
N THR A 172 5.94 9.77 -5.46
CA THR A 172 5.56 9.34 -4.09
C THR A 172 4.60 10.32 -3.41
N LYS A 173 4.47 11.54 -3.97
CA LYS A 173 3.44 12.52 -3.59
C LYS A 173 2.06 12.21 -4.18
N CYS A 174 1.92 11.11 -4.92
CA CYS A 174 0.65 10.69 -5.49
C CYS A 174 0.32 9.28 -5.01
N PHE A 175 -0.96 8.93 -5.10
CA PHE A 175 -1.47 7.59 -4.83
C PHE A 175 -2.61 7.27 -5.80
N THR A 176 -2.95 5.99 -5.95
CA THR A 176 -4.08 5.57 -6.79
C THR A 176 -5.32 5.30 -5.95
N ARG A 177 -6.48 5.73 -6.44
CA ARG A 177 -7.78 5.29 -5.92
C ARG A 177 -8.32 4.13 -6.76
N SER A 178 -9.08 3.24 -6.12
CA SER A 178 -9.68 2.11 -6.82
C SER A 178 -10.67 2.56 -7.89
N ALA A 179 -10.70 1.76 -8.95
CA ALA A 179 -11.80 1.71 -9.89
C ALA A 179 -13.08 1.27 -9.16
N THR A 180 -14.17 2.05 -9.22
CA THR A 180 -15.50 1.45 -9.01
C THR A 180 -15.83 0.54 -10.20
N ASP A 181 -16.83 -0.34 -10.11
CA ASP A 181 -17.19 -1.27 -11.20
C ASP A 181 -17.40 -0.59 -12.57
N GLU A 182 -17.67 0.72 -12.58
CA GLU A 182 -17.89 1.53 -13.79
C GLU A 182 -16.72 2.47 -14.16
N LYS A 183 -15.66 2.57 -13.34
CA LYS A 183 -14.58 3.56 -13.50
C LYS A 183 -13.22 2.91 -13.55
N ARG A 184 -12.25 3.58 -14.18
CA ARG A 184 -10.84 3.18 -14.15
C ARG A 184 -10.18 3.73 -12.89
N LYS A 185 -9.07 3.11 -12.47
CA LYS A 185 -8.19 3.66 -11.42
C LYS A 185 -7.79 5.09 -11.79
N SER A 186 -7.80 5.97 -10.79
CA SER A 186 -7.40 7.37 -10.93
C SER A 186 -6.20 7.67 -10.03
N LEU A 187 -5.35 8.59 -10.47
CA LEU A 187 -4.19 9.07 -9.74
C LEU A 187 -4.54 10.37 -9.02
N HIS A 188 -4.19 10.46 -7.74
CA HIS A 188 -4.50 11.61 -6.90
C HIS A 188 -3.25 12.10 -6.16
N ALA A 189 -3.24 13.39 -5.82
CA ALA A 189 -2.25 13.98 -4.93
C ALA A 189 -2.42 13.43 -3.51
N LEU A 190 -1.39 12.78 -2.96
CA LEU A 190 -1.34 12.32 -1.57
C LEU A 190 -1.11 13.50 -0.62
N GLU A 191 -0.23 14.41 -1.03
CA GLU A 191 0.13 15.63 -0.32
C GLU A 191 0.16 16.82 -1.30
N TRP A 192 0.55 18.00 -0.82
CA TRP A 192 0.68 19.17 -1.70
C TRP A 192 1.73 18.94 -2.79
N ILE A 193 1.34 19.23 -4.03
CA ILE A 193 2.22 19.19 -5.21
C ILE A 193 2.33 20.63 -5.73
N GLN A 194 3.54 21.17 -5.80
CA GLN A 194 3.74 22.52 -6.33
C GLN A 194 3.60 22.53 -7.85
N ALA A 195 3.22 23.68 -8.41
CA ALA A 195 3.22 23.90 -9.86
C ALA A 195 4.60 23.62 -10.46
N GLY A 196 4.64 22.89 -11.58
CA GLY A 196 5.88 22.52 -12.26
C GLY A 196 6.53 21.24 -11.76
N GLU A 197 5.98 20.58 -10.74
CA GLU A 197 6.49 19.27 -10.29
C GLU A 197 6.08 18.14 -11.25
N ILE A 198 6.97 17.15 -11.41
CA ILE A 198 6.69 15.94 -12.19
C ILE A 198 5.89 14.97 -11.32
N VAL A 199 4.67 14.67 -11.74
CA VAL A 199 3.76 13.78 -11.00
C VAL A 199 3.70 12.37 -11.58
N ALA A 200 4.01 12.21 -12.86
CA ALA A 200 3.99 10.92 -13.54
C ALA A 200 4.88 10.90 -14.79
N ARG A 201 5.17 9.71 -15.30
CA ARG A 201 5.92 9.52 -16.55
C ARG A 201 5.28 8.41 -17.38
N PHE A 202 5.13 8.64 -18.68
CA PHE A 202 4.74 7.58 -19.60
C PHE A 202 5.99 6.86 -20.10
N SER A 203 6.01 5.53 -19.94
CA SER A 203 7.03 4.66 -20.56
C SER A 203 6.76 4.43 -22.06
N GLY A 204 5.48 4.47 -22.47
CA GLY A 204 5.02 4.19 -23.83
C GLY A 204 4.45 5.42 -24.56
N PRO A 205 3.54 5.21 -25.54
CA PRO A 205 2.73 6.29 -26.11
C PRO A 205 1.93 7.00 -25.01
N ILE A 206 1.71 8.30 -25.18
CA ILE A 206 0.80 9.04 -24.30
C ILE A 206 -0.61 8.55 -24.63
N ASP A 207 -1.18 7.69 -23.80
CA ASP A 207 -2.52 7.13 -23.97
C ASP A 207 -3.21 7.00 -22.61
N ILE A 208 -4.54 7.15 -22.58
CA ILE A 208 -5.31 7.02 -21.35
C ILE A 208 -5.18 5.62 -20.74
N ASP A 209 -4.96 4.58 -21.56
CA ASP A 209 -4.77 3.21 -21.09
C ASP A 209 -3.35 2.98 -20.53
N ASN A 210 -2.41 3.87 -20.84
CA ASN A 210 -1.00 3.74 -20.47
C ASN A 210 -0.65 4.38 -19.12
N HIS A 211 -1.60 5.03 -18.44
CA HIS A 211 -1.40 5.52 -17.07
C HIS A 211 -2.72 5.53 -16.28
N PHE A 212 -2.69 5.90 -15.00
CA PHE A 212 -3.86 6.05 -14.12
C PHE A 212 -4.42 7.47 -14.13
N ILE A 213 -4.13 8.24 -15.18
CA ILE A 213 -4.44 9.68 -15.23
C ILE A 213 -5.75 9.88 -15.99
N ALA A 214 -6.71 10.51 -15.33
CA ALA A 214 -8.02 10.73 -15.90
C ALA A 214 -8.00 11.75 -17.05
N LYS A 215 -8.97 11.63 -17.96
CA LYS A 215 -9.15 12.56 -19.06
C LYS A 215 -9.92 13.78 -18.58
N ALA A 216 -9.46 14.96 -18.96
CA ALA A 216 -10.16 16.23 -18.76
C ALA A 216 -10.18 17.07 -20.04
N SER A 217 -11.04 18.09 -20.09
CA SER A 217 -10.96 19.12 -21.12
C SER A 217 -9.72 19.99 -20.95
N LYS A 218 -9.37 20.80 -21.97
CA LYS A 218 -8.18 21.68 -21.90
C LYS A 218 -8.21 22.65 -20.72
N SER A 219 -9.38 23.16 -20.36
CA SER A 219 -9.57 24.12 -19.26
C SER A 219 -9.62 23.47 -17.88
N GLU A 220 -9.83 22.16 -17.81
CA GLU A 220 -9.99 21.40 -16.56
C GLU A 220 -8.78 20.51 -16.25
N ALA A 221 -7.86 20.36 -17.20
CA ALA A 221 -6.65 19.55 -17.01
C ALA A 221 -5.79 20.13 -15.89
N THR A 222 -5.44 19.30 -14.91
CA THR A 222 -4.59 19.70 -13.78
C THR A 222 -3.11 19.62 -14.12
N CYS A 223 -2.77 18.86 -15.15
CA CYS A 223 -1.42 18.64 -15.62
C CYS A 223 -1.28 18.82 -17.14
N MET A 224 -0.03 18.91 -17.59
CA MET A 224 0.34 18.78 -19.00
C MET A 224 1.40 17.70 -19.18
N VAL A 225 1.63 17.28 -20.43
CA VAL A 225 2.72 16.36 -20.78
C VAL A 225 3.76 17.11 -21.60
N ASP A 226 5.03 16.99 -21.22
CA ASP A 226 6.14 17.60 -21.95
C ASP A 226 6.68 16.71 -23.09
N ALA A 227 7.69 17.21 -23.80
CA ALA A 227 8.34 16.47 -24.89
C ALA A 227 9.08 15.20 -24.42
N HIS A 228 9.38 15.08 -23.14
CA HIS A 228 10.02 13.92 -22.51
C HIS A 228 9.01 12.94 -21.91
N LYS A 229 7.71 13.12 -22.20
CA LYS A 229 6.60 12.30 -21.70
C LYS A 229 6.47 12.34 -20.17
N GLN A 230 6.92 13.43 -19.55
CA GLN A 230 6.73 13.72 -18.15
C GLN A 230 5.41 14.47 -17.97
N VAL A 231 4.65 14.07 -16.97
CA VAL A 231 3.40 14.72 -16.57
C VAL A 231 3.75 15.73 -15.50
N ILE A 232 3.46 17.00 -15.77
CA ILE A 232 3.86 18.14 -14.94
C ILE A 232 2.61 18.87 -14.47
N SER A 233 2.54 19.19 -13.18
CA SER A 233 1.43 19.97 -12.60
C SER A 233 1.41 21.39 -13.18
N LEU A 234 0.22 21.88 -13.55
CA LEU A 234 0.05 23.24 -14.08
C LEU A 234 -0.07 24.30 -12.99
N TYR A 235 -0.53 23.91 -11.81
CA TYR A 235 -0.75 24.75 -10.64
C TYR A 235 -0.54 23.93 -9.37
N ASP A 236 -0.54 24.59 -8.22
CA ASP A 236 -0.44 23.92 -6.92
C ASP A 236 -1.67 23.04 -6.71
N LEU A 237 -1.45 21.75 -6.45
CA LEU A 237 -2.50 20.78 -6.23
C LEU A 237 -2.59 20.46 -4.74
N PRO A 238 -3.74 20.73 -4.08
CA PRO A 238 -3.96 20.27 -2.72
C PRO A 238 -4.02 18.74 -2.64
N PRO A 239 -3.82 18.15 -1.44
CA PRO A 239 -4.10 16.74 -1.21
C PRO A 239 -5.50 16.35 -1.70
N GLN A 240 -5.64 15.11 -2.17
CA GLN A 240 -6.81 14.51 -2.81
C GLN A 240 -7.14 15.01 -4.23
N SER A 241 -6.46 16.05 -4.74
CA SER A 241 -6.68 16.51 -6.12
C SER A 241 -6.45 15.39 -7.13
N GLU A 242 -7.37 15.21 -8.08
CA GLU A 242 -7.20 14.26 -9.17
C GLU A 242 -6.17 14.77 -10.18
N ILE A 243 -5.26 13.89 -10.58
CA ILE A 243 -4.32 14.15 -11.67
C ILE A 243 -5.05 13.88 -12.98
N THR A 244 -5.19 14.91 -13.80
CA THR A 244 -5.93 14.86 -15.06
C THR A 244 -5.13 15.44 -16.22
N LEU A 245 -5.36 14.90 -17.41
CA LEU A 245 -4.73 15.34 -18.65
C LEU A 245 -5.76 15.62 -19.73
N ASN A 246 -5.54 16.68 -20.48
CA ASN A 246 -6.17 16.82 -21.78
C ASN A 246 -5.40 15.96 -22.80
N TYR A 247 -6.02 14.86 -23.21
CA TYR A 247 -5.46 13.95 -24.19
C TYR A 247 -5.73 14.36 -25.66
N HIS A 248 -6.45 15.44 -25.93
CA HIS A 248 -6.66 15.97 -27.28
C HIS A 248 -5.50 16.89 -27.70
N GLY A 249 -4.94 16.64 -28.90
CA GLY A 249 -3.79 17.39 -29.43
C GLY A 249 -2.43 16.80 -29.06
N LYS A 250 -2.36 15.49 -28.75
CA LYS A 250 -1.08 14.78 -28.54
C LYS A 250 -0.22 14.89 -29.80
N LEU A 251 0.98 15.43 -29.60
CA LEU A 251 2.05 15.67 -30.58
C LEU A 251 2.20 14.55 -31.61
#